data_AF-A0A4W5L1Q2-F1
#
_entry.id   AF-A0A4W5L1Q2-F1
#
_cell.length_a   1.000
_cell.length_b   1.000
_cell.length_c   1.000
_cell.angle_alpha   90.00
_cell.angle_beta   90.00
_cell.angle_gamma   90.00
#
_symmetry.space_group_name_H-M   'P 1'
#
loop_
_entity.id
_entity.type
_entity.pdbx_description
1 polymer ?
#
loop_
_entity_poly.entity_id
_entity_poly.type
_entity_poly.pdbx_seq_one_letter_code
_entity_poly.pdbx_strand_id
1 'polypeptide(L)' 'MDSCVVPLRHGGLSLVQTTDFFYPLVEDPYMMGRIACANVLSDLYAMGITECDNMLMLLSVSQKMSEKVGKRLTSF' A
#
# COMPACT_ATOMS: atom_id res chain seq x y z
N MET A 1 -5.21 -10.94 1.04
CA MET A 1 -5.35 -11.47 -0.33
C MET A 1 -4.07 -11.04 -0.98
N ASP A 2 -3.10 -11.94 -1.00
CA ASP A 2 -1.71 -11.49 -0.85
C ASP A 2 -1.12 -11.12 -2.22
N SER A 3 -1.68 -11.65 -3.30
CA SER A 3 -1.43 -11.18 -4.67
C SER A 3 -2.43 -11.81 -5.63
N CYS A 4 -2.66 -11.16 -6.76
CA CYS A 4 -3.46 -11.67 -7.88
C CYS A 4 -2.70 -11.44 -9.19
N VAL A 5 -2.72 -12.42 -10.09
CA VAL A 5 -2.17 -12.34 -11.45
C VAL A 5 -3.32 -12.49 -12.44
N VAL A 6 -3.59 -11.46 -13.22
CA VAL A 6 -4.71 -11.40 -14.17
C VAL A 6 -4.17 -11.26 -15.60
N PRO A 7 -4.42 -12.22 -16.50
CA PRO A 7 -3.98 -12.12 -17.89
C PRO A 7 -4.71 -10.98 -18.60
N LEU A 8 -3.97 -10.14 -19.33
CA LEU A 8 -4.53 -9.02 -20.07
C LEU A 8 -4.96 -9.44 -21.48
N ARG A 9 -5.88 -8.66 -22.07
CA ARG A 9 -6.32 -8.85 -23.47
C ARG A 9 -5.21 -8.59 -24.48
N HIS A 10 -4.22 -7.76 -24.12
CA HIS A 10 -2.99 -7.61 -24.89
C HIS A 10 -2.10 -8.83 -24.61
N GLY A 11 -1.89 -9.64 -25.65
CA GLY A 11 -1.21 -10.93 -25.53
C GLY A 11 0.20 -10.79 -24.95
N GLY A 12 0.53 -11.69 -24.02
CA GLY A 12 1.85 -11.78 -23.38
C GLY A 12 2.02 -10.93 -22.12
N LEU A 13 1.01 -10.15 -21.73
CA LEU A 13 1.03 -9.34 -20.51
C LEU A 13 0.08 -9.89 -19.45
N SER A 14 0.51 -9.88 -18.20
CA SER A 14 -0.30 -10.19 -17.03
C SER A 14 -0.20 -9.04 -16.03
N LEU A 15 -1.34 -8.59 -15.52
CA LEU A 15 -1.40 -7.61 -14.44
C LEU A 15 -1.17 -8.32 -13.12
N VAL A 16 -0.19 -7.87 -12.35
CA VAL A 16 0.02 -8.34 -10.97
C VAL A 16 -0.35 -7.22 -10.02
N GLN A 17 -1.21 -7.55 -9.06
CA GLN A 17 -1.69 -6.59 -8.06
C GLN A 17 -1.73 -7.27 -6.69
N THR A 18 -1.27 -6.57 -5.68
CA THR A 18 -1.45 -6.92 -4.27
C THR A 18 -2.13 -5.75 -3.55
N THR A 19 -2.88 -6.05 -2.51
CA THR A 19 -3.44 -5.03 -1.62
C THR A 19 -3.35 -5.52 -0.20
N ASP A 20 -2.79 -4.69 0.66
CA ASP A 20 -2.62 -5.02 2.07
C ASP A 20 -2.90 -3.80 2.94
N PHE A 21 -3.48 -4.05 4.11
CA PHE A 21 -3.81 -3.02 5.09
C PHE A 21 -3.60 -3.57 6.50
N PHE A 22 -3.07 -2.73 7.37
CA PHE A 22 -2.79 -3.06 8.77
C PHE A 22 -3.26 -1.92 9.65
N TYR A 23 -3.62 -2.28 10.88
CA TYR A 23 -3.90 -1.31 11.91
C TYR A 23 -2.59 -0.61 12.33
N PRO A 24 -2.66 0.66 12.75
CA PRO A 24 -1.47 1.37 13.20
C PRO A 24 -0.85 0.66 14.41
N LEU A 25 0.39 0.19 14.23
CA LEU A 25 1.20 -0.48 15.26
C LEU A 25 2.20 0.49 15.90
N VAL A 26 2.57 1.55 15.19
CA VAL A 26 3.58 2.53 15.59
C VAL A 26 2.92 3.90 15.71
N GLU A 27 3.33 4.69 16.72
CA GLU A 27 2.76 6.01 17.00
C GLU A 27 3.17 7.09 15.99
N ASP A 28 4.34 6.94 15.35
CA ASP A 28 4.80 7.86 14.31
C ASP A 28 4.11 7.54 12.95
N PRO A 29 3.24 8.45 12.46
CA PRO A 29 2.52 8.24 11.20
C PRO A 29 3.44 8.13 9.98
N TYR A 30 4.58 8.81 9.97
CA TYR A 30 5.50 8.75 8.82
C TYR A 30 6.21 7.41 8.75
N MET A 31 6.66 6.90 9.90
CA MET A 31 7.21 5.54 10.02
C MET A 31 6.17 4.49 9.66
N MET A 32 4.93 4.64 10.15
CA MET A 32 3.84 3.73 9.82
C MET A 32 3.58 3.69 8.31
N GLY A 33 3.57 4.84 7.62
CA GLY A 33 3.42 4.90 6.17
C GLY A 33 4.56 4.21 5.41
N ARG A 34 5.81 4.32 5.90
CA ARG A 34 6.95 3.60 5.29
C ARG A 34 6.87 2.09 5.48
N ILE A 35 6.53 1.64 6.69
CA ILE A 35 6.30 0.22 6.99
C ILE A 35 5.18 -0.31 6.09
N ALA A 36 4.13 0.50 5.90
CA ALA A 36 3.00 0.15 5.07
C ALA A 36 3.38 -0.11 3.60
N CYS A 37 4.08 0.86 2.99
CA CYS A 37 4.55 0.72 1.62
C CYS A 37 5.52 -0.45 1.46
N ALA A 38 6.41 -0.67 2.44
CA ALA A 38 7.35 -1.79 2.41
C ALA A 38 6.65 -3.15 2.41
N ASN A 39 5.55 -3.31 3.18
CA ASN A 39 4.78 -4.53 3.25
C ASN A 39 4.05 -4.84 1.92
N VAL A 40 3.41 -3.83 1.32
CA VAL A 40 2.76 -4.01 0.01
C VAL A 40 3.78 -4.33 -1.08
N LEU A 41 4.96 -3.71 -1.05
CA LEU A 41 6.03 -4.01 -2.00
C LEU A 41 6.67 -5.37 -1.78
N SER A 42 6.77 -5.86 -0.54
CA SER A 42 7.39 -7.17 -0.29
C SER A 42 6.65 -8.31 -0.97
N ASP A 43 5.31 -8.24 -1.05
CA ASP A 43 4.52 -9.24 -1.77
C ASP A 43 4.77 -9.20 -3.28
N LEU A 44 4.96 -8.00 -3.84
CA LEU A 44 5.31 -7.82 -5.24
C LEU A 44 6.72 -8.40 -5.53
N TYR A 45 7.69 -8.11 -4.65
CA TYR A 45 9.04 -8.65 -4.77
C TYR A 45 9.09 -10.17 -4.57
N ALA A 46 8.23 -10.72 -3.71
CA ALA A 46 8.11 -12.18 -3.52
C ALA A 46 7.62 -12.89 -4.79
N MET A 47 6.83 -12.20 -5.63
CA MET A 47 6.40 -12.67 -6.95
C MET A 47 7.50 -12.53 -8.03
N GLY A 48 8.68 -12.02 -7.67
CA GLY A 48 9.81 -11.83 -8.58
C GLY A 48 9.74 -10.57 -9.44
N ILE A 49 8.82 -9.64 -9.12
CA ILE A 49 8.64 -8.39 -9.84
C ILE A 49 9.46 -7.30 -9.16
N THR A 50 10.46 -6.76 -9.86
CA THR A 50 11.37 -5.75 -9.31
C THR A 50 10.91 -4.31 -9.55
N GLU A 51 9.99 -4.11 -10.50
CA GLU A 51 9.50 -2.79 -10.91
C GLU A 51 8.03 -2.63 -10.49
N CYS A 52 7.69 -1.50 -9.89
CA CYS A 52 6.32 -1.16 -9.53
C CYS A 52 5.85 0.01 -10.41
N ASP A 53 4.91 -0.26 -11.31
CA ASP A 53 4.39 0.75 -12.24
C ASP A 53 3.55 1.83 -11.54
N ASN A 54 2.74 1.42 -10.56
CA ASN A 54 1.86 2.32 -9.83
C ASN A 54 1.57 1.80 -8.42
N MET A 55 1.41 2.73 -7.48
CA MET A 55 1.04 2.44 -6.10
C MET A 55 -0.11 3.34 -5.65
N LEU A 56 -1.13 2.72 -5.07
CA LEU A 56 -2.29 3.43 -4.52
C LEU A 56 -2.27 3.32 -3.00
N MET A 57 -2.44 4.44 -2.31
CA MET A 57 -2.49 4.47 -0.84
C MET A 57 -3.94 4.44 -0.36
N LEU A 58 -4.30 3.41 0.41
CA LEU A 58 -5.58 3.33 1.11
C LEU A 58 -5.39 3.82 2.54
N LEU A 59 -5.85 5.05 2.81
CA LEU A 59 -5.77 5.67 4.14
C LEU A 59 -7.16 5.78 4.76
N SER A 60 -7.33 5.20 5.96
CA SER A 60 -8.52 5.39 6.79
C SER A 60 -8.18 6.25 7.99
N VAL A 61 -8.90 7.36 8.17
CA VAL A 61 -8.68 8.28 9.30
C VAL A 61 -9.77 8.05 10.35
N SER A 62 -9.35 7.81 11.60
CA SER A 62 -10.27 7.67 12.72
C SER A 62 -10.96 9.02 13.04
N GLN A 63 -12.28 9.02 13.15
CA GLN A 63 -13.07 10.21 13.50
C GLN A 63 -12.81 10.71 14.92
N LYS A 64 -12.22 9.86 15.79
CA LYS A 64 -11.85 10.25 17.16
C LYS A 64 -10.49 10.95 17.24
N MET A 65 -9.78 11.06 16.12
CA MET A 65 -8.42 11.61 16.09
C MET A 65 -8.46 13.15 16.00
N SER A 66 -7.56 13.82 16.72
CA SER A 66 -7.48 15.29 16.70
C SER A 66 -7.16 15.82 15.30
N GLU A 67 -7.81 16.91 14.88
CA GLU A 67 -7.68 17.51 13.54
C GLU A 67 -6.22 17.79 13.13
N LYS A 68 -5.34 18.11 14.10
CA LYS A 68 -3.92 18.35 13.84
C LYS A 68 -3.20 17.13 13.29
N VAL A 69 -3.51 15.94 13.80
CA VAL A 69 -2.85 14.69 13.37
C VAL A 69 -3.47 14.21 12.05
N GLY A 70 -4.78 14.38 11.87
CA GLY A 70 -5.47 14.09 10.61
C GLY A 70 -4.90 14.90 9.44
N LYS A 71 -4.73 16.21 9.61
CA LYS A 71 -4.12 17.08 8.59
C LYS A 71 -2.67 16.70 8.27
N ARG A 72 -1.91 16.22 9.25
CA ARG A 72 -0.52 15.79 9.07
C ARG A 72 -0.42 14.50 8.25
N LEU A 73 -1.40 13.62 8.39
CA LEU A 73 -1.50 12.35 7.66
C LEU A 73 -1.99 12.51 6.21
N THR A 74 -2.68 13.60 5.88
CA THR A 74 -3.20 13.85 4.52
C THR A 74 -2.35 14.83 3.73
N SER A 75 -1.23 15.31 4.28
CA SER A 75 -0.41 16.36 3.68
C SER A 75 0.79 15.83 2.87
N PHE A 76 0.67 14.62 2.31
CA PHE A 76 1.68 13.97 1.48
C PHE A 76 1.44 14.24 0.00
#